data_AF-A0A951RAL3-F1
#
_entry.id   AF-A0A951RAL3-F1
#
_cell.length_a   1.000
_cell.length_b   1.000
_cell.length_c   1.000
_cell.angle_alpha   90.00
_cell.angle_beta   90.00
_cell.angle_gamma   90.00
#
_symmetry.space_group_name_H-M   'P 1'
#
loop_
_entity.id
_entity.type
_entity.pdbx_description
1 polymer ?
#
loop_
_entity_poly.entity_id
_entity_poly.type
_entity_poly.pdbx_seq_one_letter_code
_entity_poly.pdbx_strand_id
1 'polypeptide(L)'
;MVQEDAPTFFPRPTTLTTDDVKVPLQVHSFSALNKKHFTAPSEKQDLDEAYDQFIFQELGRGASVGTALHSIFERLDFNKPDTWEETLQDAAKFYKGILKEEWMGHFKTLVKHAMETDISINRELFKLNQITQDKMLPELQFNFSIKEGVSKKDIDEILGEEADLTGPATLQGMMTGFVDLVFEHNGKYYILDWKSNHLGNTL
;
A
#
# COMPACT_ATOMS: atom_id res chain seq x y z
N MET A 1 -51.14 -27.51 -20.99
CA MET A 1 -50.45 -26.45 -20.23
C MET A 1 -50.10 -27.06 -18.89
N VAL A 2 -48.84 -27.45 -18.71
CA VAL A 2 -48.34 -28.03 -17.46
C VAL A 2 -47.86 -26.85 -16.61
N GLN A 3 -48.42 -26.71 -15.42
CA GLN A 3 -48.08 -25.66 -14.48
C GLN A 3 -46.78 -26.11 -13.78
N GLU A 4 -45.66 -25.43 -14.06
CA GLU A 4 -44.39 -25.67 -13.37
C GLU A 4 -44.48 -25.12 -11.95
N ASP A 5 -44.30 -26.00 -10.95
CA ASP A 5 -44.21 -25.63 -9.55
C ASP A 5 -42.96 -24.75 -9.31
N ALA A 6 -43.16 -23.60 -8.67
CA ALA A 6 -42.06 -22.70 -8.30
C ALA A 6 -41.09 -23.39 -7.32
N PRO A 7 -39.77 -23.20 -7.45
CA PRO A 7 -38.81 -23.83 -6.56
C PRO A 7 -39.00 -23.33 -5.13
N THR A 8 -39.34 -24.26 -4.23
CA THR A 8 -39.50 -23.98 -2.80
C THR A 8 -38.12 -23.96 -2.15
N PHE A 9 -37.70 -22.82 -1.61
CA PHE A 9 -36.42 -22.67 -0.91
C PHE A 9 -36.49 -23.35 0.46
N PHE A 10 -35.71 -24.41 0.66
CA PHE A 10 -35.46 -24.98 1.97
C PHE A 10 -34.15 -24.40 2.51
N PRO A 11 -34.16 -23.60 3.59
CA PRO A 11 -32.91 -23.22 4.24
C PRO A 11 -32.18 -24.50 4.68
N ARG A 12 -30.89 -24.61 4.36
CA ARG A 12 -30.08 -25.74 4.83
C ARG A 12 -30.15 -25.78 6.37
N PRO A 13 -30.34 -26.95 7.00
CA PRO A 13 -30.31 -27.04 8.45
C PRO A 13 -28.96 -26.51 8.96
N THR A 14 -29.03 -25.47 9.79
CA THR A 14 -27.86 -24.90 10.46
C THR A 14 -27.41 -25.84 11.56
N THR A 15 -26.64 -26.86 11.20
CA THR A 15 -25.82 -27.61 12.15
C THR A 15 -24.38 -27.20 11.95
N LEU A 16 -24.07 -25.97 12.37
CA LEU A 16 -22.74 -25.65 12.87
C LEU A 16 -22.89 -25.65 14.38
N THR A 17 -22.45 -26.73 15.01
CA THR A 17 -22.29 -26.74 16.46
C THR A 17 -21.04 -25.92 16.80
N THR A 18 -21.01 -25.28 17.96
CA THR A 18 -19.84 -24.52 18.43
C THR A 18 -18.55 -25.36 18.49
N ASP A 19 -18.65 -26.69 18.45
CA ASP A 19 -17.53 -27.63 18.38
C ASP A 19 -16.96 -27.84 16.95
N ASP A 20 -17.67 -27.40 15.90
CA ASP A 20 -17.20 -27.46 14.50
C ASP A 20 -16.21 -26.34 14.16
N VAL A 21 -16.11 -25.32 15.01
CA VAL A 21 -15.11 -24.25 14.89
C VAL A 21 -13.85 -24.63 15.67
N LYS A 22 -13.16 -25.67 15.21
CA LYS A 22 -11.85 -26.08 15.74
C LYS A 22 -10.71 -25.67 14.82
N VAL A 23 -10.57 -24.37 14.60
CA VAL A 23 -9.28 -23.73 14.29
C VAL A 23 -9.36 -22.32 14.85
N PRO A 24 -8.42 -21.84 15.69
CA PRO A 24 -8.34 -20.41 15.94
C PRO A 24 -8.08 -19.74 14.58
N LEU A 25 -9.05 -19.00 14.05
CA LEU A 25 -8.86 -18.23 12.83
C LEU A 25 -7.79 -17.17 13.14
N GLN A 26 -6.55 -17.44 12.75
CA GLN A 26 -5.47 -16.48 12.89
C GLN A 26 -5.55 -15.52 11.70
N VAL A 27 -5.49 -14.22 12.03
CA VAL A 27 -5.41 -13.15 11.03
C VAL A 27 -3.97 -12.69 10.99
N HIS A 28 -3.33 -12.86 9.84
CA HIS A 28 -1.95 -12.42 9.62
C HIS A 28 -1.92 -11.20 8.69
N SER A 29 -1.06 -10.23 9.00
CA SER A 29 -0.79 -9.07 8.14
C SER A 29 0.50 -9.29 7.37
N PHE A 30 0.52 -8.93 6.09
CA PHE A 30 1.73 -8.99 5.26
C PHE A 30 2.89 -8.19 5.86
N SER A 31 2.61 -7.04 6.49
CA SER A 31 3.62 -6.19 7.15
C SER A 31 4.30 -6.88 8.33
N ALA A 32 3.68 -7.90 8.94
CA ALA A 32 4.28 -8.68 10.03
C ALA A 32 5.29 -9.75 9.53
N LEU A 33 5.32 -10.01 8.22
CA LEU A 33 6.19 -11.00 7.58
C LEU A 33 7.51 -10.38 7.07
N ASN A 34 7.68 -9.06 7.16
CA ASN A 34 8.81 -8.37 6.54
C ASN A 34 9.94 -8.07 7.55
N LYS A 35 11.20 -8.13 7.10
CA LYS A 35 12.37 -7.79 7.90
C LYS A 35 12.31 -6.31 8.29
N LYS A 36 12.74 -5.96 9.51
CA LYS A 36 12.80 -4.54 9.93
C LYS A 36 13.76 -3.80 9.00
N HIS A 37 13.23 -2.85 8.24
CA HIS A 37 14.01 -1.98 7.36
C HIS A 37 14.99 -1.13 8.18
N PHE A 38 16.24 -1.05 7.72
CA PHE A 38 17.26 -0.19 8.31
C PHE A 38 16.88 1.28 8.08
N THR A 39 16.78 2.05 9.16
CA THR A 39 16.64 3.50 9.10
C THR A 39 18.00 4.13 9.40
N ALA A 40 18.56 4.81 8.42
CA ALA A 40 19.81 5.54 8.62
C ALA A 40 19.58 6.73 9.59
N PRO A 41 20.52 7.00 10.52
CA PRO A 41 20.51 8.22 11.31
C PRO A 41 20.48 9.45 10.39
N SER A 42 19.70 10.46 10.75
CA SER A 42 19.74 11.74 10.04
C SER A 42 20.86 12.60 10.58
N GLU A 43 21.75 13.06 9.71
CA GLU A 43 22.56 14.24 9.97
C GLU A 43 21.94 15.42 9.23
N LYS A 44 21.89 16.59 9.88
CA LYS A 44 21.50 17.83 9.20
C LYS A 44 22.63 18.21 8.25
N GLN A 45 22.30 18.38 6.98
CA GLN A 45 23.21 18.89 5.96
C GLN A 45 22.77 20.28 5.52
N ASP A 46 23.71 21.11 5.09
CA ASP A 46 23.37 22.35 4.39
C ASP A 46 22.90 21.97 2.98
N LEU A 47 21.58 22.03 2.77
CA LEU A 47 20.95 21.82 1.48
C LEU A 47 20.62 23.20 0.89
N ASP A 48 21.03 23.45 -0.34
CA ASP A 48 20.89 24.77 -0.97
C ASP A 48 19.45 25.06 -1.44
N GLU A 49 18.68 24.02 -1.77
CA GLU A 49 17.31 24.15 -2.28
C GLU A 49 16.27 24.07 -1.17
N ALA A 50 15.32 25.01 -1.17
CA ALA A 50 14.24 25.06 -0.18
C ALA A 50 13.37 23.79 -0.20
N TYR A 51 13.16 23.19 -1.37
CA TYR A 51 12.44 21.92 -1.48
C TYR A 51 13.21 20.75 -0.86
N ASP A 52 14.53 20.71 -1.04
CA ASP A 52 15.37 19.67 -0.45
C ASP A 52 15.42 19.78 1.07
N GLN A 53 15.53 21.00 1.60
CA GLN A 53 15.38 21.25 3.04
C GLN A 53 14.04 20.73 3.56
N PHE A 54 12.95 21.06 2.87
CA PHE A 54 11.61 20.58 3.23
C PHE A 54 11.54 19.04 3.25
N ILE A 55 11.89 18.37 2.15
CA ILE A 55 11.65 16.93 1.98
C ILE A 55 12.55 16.08 2.88
N PHE A 56 13.81 16.49 3.09
CA PHE A 56 14.78 15.71 3.85
C PHE A 56 14.82 16.07 5.35
N GLN A 57 14.43 17.29 5.74
CA GLN A 57 14.60 17.79 7.10
C GLN A 57 13.30 18.24 7.79
N GLU A 58 12.34 18.85 7.08
CA GLU A 58 11.19 19.51 7.72
C GLU A 58 9.88 18.71 7.69
N LEU A 59 9.63 17.92 6.64
CA LEU A 59 8.40 17.12 6.47
C LEU A 59 8.14 16.18 7.66
N GLY A 60 9.18 15.86 8.42
CA GLY A 60 9.11 14.96 9.57
C GLY A 60 9.17 13.49 9.13
N ARG A 61 9.09 12.59 10.11
CA ARG A 61 9.24 11.14 9.90
C ARG A 61 8.24 10.38 10.73
N GLY A 62 7.91 9.18 10.27
CA GLY A 62 7.08 8.23 11.00
C GLY A 62 5.75 7.95 10.32
N ALA A 63 4.96 7.10 10.98
CA ALA A 63 3.73 6.54 10.40
C ALA A 63 2.71 7.60 10.00
N SER A 64 2.57 8.69 10.76
CA SER A 64 1.60 9.75 10.47
C SER A 64 1.87 10.47 9.14
N VAL A 65 3.14 10.77 8.84
CA VAL A 65 3.55 11.34 7.55
C VAL A 65 3.28 10.35 6.43
N GLY A 66 3.65 9.09 6.62
CA GLY A 66 3.36 8.01 5.66
C GLY A 66 1.86 7.92 5.35
N THR A 67 1.00 7.85 6.36
CA THR A 67 -0.47 7.81 6.21
C THR A 67 -0.99 9.05 5.49
N ALA A 68 -0.47 10.25 5.79
CA ALA A 68 -0.90 11.47 5.09
C ALA A 68 -0.55 11.40 3.60
N LEU A 69 0.66 10.96 3.25
CA LEU A 69 1.10 10.81 1.86
C LEU A 69 0.30 9.74 1.11
N HIS A 70 0.08 8.58 1.73
CA HIS A 70 -0.78 7.53 1.17
C HIS A 70 -2.17 8.07 0.84
N SER A 71 -2.79 8.81 1.77
CA SER A 71 -4.11 9.39 1.54
C SER A 71 -4.16 10.34 0.34
N ILE A 72 -3.05 11.03 0.01
CA ILE A 72 -2.96 11.92 -1.15
C ILE A 72 -2.96 11.06 -2.41
N PHE A 73 -2.05 10.08 -2.48
CA PHE A 73 -1.89 9.23 -3.67
C PHE A 73 -3.09 8.33 -3.94
N GLU A 74 -3.83 7.92 -2.91
CA GLU A 74 -5.08 7.16 -3.05
C GLU A 74 -6.14 7.93 -3.85
N ARG A 75 -6.24 9.25 -3.65
CA ARG A 75 -7.28 10.12 -4.23
C ARG A 75 -6.82 10.89 -5.47
N LEU A 76 -5.52 10.91 -5.74
CA LEU A 76 -4.94 11.69 -6.82
C LEU A 76 -5.35 11.12 -8.19
N ASP A 77 -5.80 11.99 -9.10
CA ASP A 77 -5.91 11.65 -10.52
C ASP A 77 -4.57 11.89 -11.21
N PHE A 78 -3.82 10.82 -11.46
CA PHE A 78 -2.42 10.89 -11.92
C PHE A 78 -2.29 11.60 -13.28
N ASN A 79 -3.32 11.53 -14.13
CA ASN A 79 -3.27 12.06 -15.48
C ASN A 79 -3.98 13.42 -15.63
N LYS A 80 -4.43 14.04 -14.51
CA LYS A 80 -5.04 15.37 -14.48
C LYS A 80 -4.33 16.33 -13.50
N PRO A 81 -3.22 16.97 -13.90
CA PRO A 81 -2.44 17.86 -13.03
C PRO A 81 -3.20 19.05 -12.45
N ASP A 82 -4.27 19.46 -13.11
CA ASP A 82 -5.19 20.52 -12.71
C ASP A 82 -6.02 20.16 -11.46
N THR A 83 -6.18 18.87 -11.11
CA THR A 83 -6.92 18.42 -9.91
C THR A 83 -6.03 18.18 -8.69
N TRP A 84 -4.70 18.19 -8.87
CA TRP A 84 -3.76 17.85 -7.80
C TRP A 84 -3.82 18.83 -6.63
N GLU A 85 -3.97 20.13 -6.93
CA GLU A 85 -4.08 21.17 -5.91
C GLU A 85 -5.30 20.97 -5.02
N GLU A 86 -6.45 20.68 -5.62
CA GLU A 86 -7.69 20.39 -4.90
C GLU A 86 -7.53 19.14 -4.02
N THR A 87 -6.90 18.09 -4.56
CA THR A 87 -6.63 16.85 -3.81
C THR A 87 -5.76 17.10 -2.56
N LEU A 88 -4.74 17.96 -2.70
CA LEU A 88 -3.86 18.38 -1.60
C LEU A 88 -4.61 19.20 -0.56
N GLN A 89 -5.44 20.16 -0.99
CA GLN A 89 -6.27 20.97 -0.09
C GLN A 89 -7.27 20.12 0.68
N ASP A 90 -7.87 19.13 0.02
CA ASP A 90 -8.76 18.16 0.67
C ASP A 90 -8.02 17.32 1.71
N ALA A 91 -6.81 16.85 1.38
CA ALA A 91 -5.96 16.13 2.31
C ALA A 91 -5.60 17.00 3.54
N ALA A 92 -5.29 18.28 3.31
CA ALA A 92 -4.90 19.22 4.35
C ALA A 92 -6.01 19.44 5.40
N LYS A 93 -7.29 19.26 5.05
CA LYS A 93 -8.40 19.33 6.02
C LYS A 93 -8.26 18.29 7.13
N PHE A 94 -7.73 17.11 6.82
CA PHE A 94 -7.59 15.98 7.76
C PHE A 94 -6.19 15.91 8.40
N TYR A 95 -5.15 16.34 7.68
CA TYR A 95 -3.75 16.21 8.09
C TYR A 95 -3.06 17.56 8.36
N LYS A 96 -3.77 18.53 8.95
CA LYS A 96 -3.30 19.91 9.19
C LYS A 96 -1.93 20.04 9.88
N GLY A 97 -1.55 19.05 10.71
CA GLY A 97 -0.26 19.05 11.39
C GLY A 97 0.93 18.71 10.48
N ILE A 98 0.68 18.12 9.31
CA ILE A 98 1.68 17.68 8.33
C ILE A 98 1.55 18.53 7.07
N LEU A 99 0.34 18.63 6.53
CA LEU A 99 0.01 19.45 5.37
C LEU A 99 -0.29 20.88 5.80
N LYS A 100 0.78 21.62 6.12
CA LYS A 100 0.71 23.04 6.46
C LYS A 100 0.57 23.91 5.21
N GLU A 101 -0.17 25.00 5.33
CA GLU A 101 -0.39 25.96 4.23
C GLU A 101 0.94 26.47 3.63
N GLU A 102 1.90 26.82 4.49
CA GLU A 102 3.23 27.29 4.11
C GLU A 102 4.03 26.28 3.28
N TRP A 103 3.68 24.99 3.34
CA TRP A 103 4.33 23.90 2.64
C TRP A 103 3.55 23.38 1.43
N MET A 104 2.38 23.93 1.10
CA MET A 104 1.57 23.45 -0.02
C MET A 104 2.33 23.48 -1.35
N GLY A 105 3.15 24.51 -1.57
CA GLY A 105 4.03 24.57 -2.73
C GLY A 105 5.02 23.39 -2.81
N HIS A 106 5.56 22.94 -1.67
CA HIS A 106 6.46 21.80 -1.63
C HIS A 106 5.72 20.47 -1.83
N PHE A 107 4.52 20.30 -1.27
CA PHE A 107 3.71 19.11 -1.54
C PHE A 107 3.31 18.99 -3.02
N LYS A 108 3.03 20.12 -3.68
CA LYS A 108 2.81 20.15 -5.12
C LYS A 108 4.03 19.68 -5.91
N THR A 109 5.22 20.14 -5.53
CA THR A 109 6.48 19.67 -6.10
C THR A 109 6.70 18.19 -5.86
N LEU A 110 6.40 17.68 -4.66
CA LEU A 110 6.48 16.26 -4.31
C LEU A 110 5.59 15.41 -5.21
N VAL A 111 4.31 15.79 -5.34
CA VAL A 111 3.37 15.09 -6.23
C VAL A 111 3.87 15.11 -7.67
N LYS A 112 4.32 16.28 -8.15
CA LYS A 112 4.86 16.42 -9.49
C LYS A 112 6.06 15.49 -9.72
N HIS A 113 7.02 15.46 -8.80
CA HIS A 113 8.17 14.56 -8.88
C HIS A 113 7.74 13.10 -8.94
N ALA A 114 6.84 12.67 -8.04
CA ALA A 114 6.35 11.29 -8.03
C ALA A 114 5.65 10.90 -9.33
N MET A 115 4.84 11.82 -9.89
CA MET A 115 4.04 11.56 -11.08
C MET A 115 4.83 11.65 -12.39
N GLU A 116 5.87 12.49 -12.44
CA GLU A 116 6.67 12.77 -13.65
C GLU A 116 8.03 12.06 -13.70
N THR A 117 8.40 11.30 -12.67
CA THR A 117 9.64 10.51 -12.67
C THR A 117 9.56 9.37 -13.67
N ASP A 118 10.63 9.19 -14.45
CA ASP A 118 10.76 8.07 -15.38
C ASP A 118 10.97 6.75 -14.62
N ILE A 119 10.04 5.82 -14.80
CA ILE A 119 10.09 4.46 -14.29
C ILE A 119 10.58 3.54 -15.41
N SER A 120 11.73 2.89 -15.18
CA SER A 120 12.34 1.95 -16.12
C SER A 120 12.20 0.51 -15.62
N ILE A 121 11.32 -0.28 -16.24
CA ILE A 121 11.12 -1.70 -15.93
C ILE A 121 11.20 -2.52 -17.23
N ASN A 122 12.01 -3.59 -17.25
CA ASN A 122 12.12 -4.50 -18.40
C ASN A 122 12.40 -3.79 -19.75
N ARG A 123 13.20 -2.71 -19.74
CA ARG A 123 13.53 -1.84 -20.90
C ARG A 123 12.37 -0.98 -21.42
N GLU A 124 11.24 -0.95 -20.72
CA GLU A 124 10.18 0.02 -20.96
C GLU A 124 10.36 1.22 -20.03
N LEU A 125 10.13 2.41 -20.56
CA LEU A 125 10.20 3.67 -19.82
C LEU A 125 8.82 4.31 -19.83
N PHE A 126 8.26 4.55 -18.66
CA PHE A 126 6.96 5.20 -18.52
C PHE A 126 6.91 6.06 -17.26
N LYS A 127 5.88 6.90 -17.15
CA LYS A 127 5.62 7.76 -15.99
C LYS A 127 4.27 7.42 -15.40
N LEU A 128 4.09 7.64 -14.09
CA LEU A 128 2.81 7.38 -13.44
C LEU A 128 1.70 8.29 -13.96
N ASN A 129 2.04 9.52 -14.37
CA ASN A 129 1.08 10.42 -14.98
C ASN A 129 0.54 9.94 -16.34
N GLN A 130 1.04 8.84 -16.90
CA GLN A 130 0.50 8.23 -18.13
C GLN A 130 -0.56 7.16 -17.84
N ILE A 131 -0.79 6.83 -16.57
CA ILE A 131 -1.76 5.83 -16.13
C ILE A 131 -3.10 6.52 -15.87
N THR A 132 -4.16 6.03 -16.51
CA THR A 132 -5.52 6.56 -16.35
C THR A 132 -6.23 5.90 -15.17
N GLN A 133 -7.22 6.60 -14.59
CA GLN A 133 -7.93 6.11 -13.40
C GLN A 133 -8.62 4.75 -13.59
N ASP A 134 -9.10 4.44 -14.81
CA ASP A 134 -9.72 3.14 -15.11
C ASP A 134 -8.72 1.96 -15.17
N LYS A 135 -7.41 2.29 -15.17
CA LYS A 135 -6.30 1.33 -15.20
C LYS A 135 -5.58 1.21 -13.86
N MET A 136 -6.13 1.79 -12.80
CA MET A 136 -5.57 1.71 -11.46
C MET A 136 -6.60 1.26 -10.43
N LEU A 137 -6.09 0.58 -9.41
CA LEU A 137 -6.79 0.17 -8.20
C LEU A 137 -5.93 0.62 -7.01
N PRO A 138 -6.15 1.84 -6.50
CA PRO A 138 -5.52 2.27 -5.25
C PRO A 138 -6.09 1.49 -4.06
N GLU A 139 -5.28 1.29 -3.03
CA GLU A 139 -5.66 0.65 -1.76
C GLU A 139 -6.42 -0.68 -1.93
N LEU A 140 -5.87 -1.57 -2.77
CA LEU A 140 -6.50 -2.86 -3.04
C LEU A 140 -6.44 -3.74 -1.79
N GLN A 141 -7.58 -3.85 -1.10
CA GLN A 141 -7.75 -4.80 -0.01
C GLN A 141 -7.82 -6.24 -0.53
N PHE A 142 -7.10 -7.16 0.14
CA PHE A 142 -7.19 -8.58 -0.17
C PHE A 142 -7.39 -9.44 1.08
N ASN A 143 -7.98 -10.61 0.85
CA ASN A 143 -8.17 -11.67 1.84
C ASN A 143 -7.76 -13.00 1.21
N PHE A 144 -6.73 -13.63 1.75
CA PHE A 144 -6.21 -14.91 1.26
C PHE A 144 -6.38 -15.99 2.34
N SER A 145 -7.11 -17.06 2.03
CA SER A 145 -7.33 -18.15 2.98
C SER A 145 -6.15 -19.14 2.93
N ILE A 146 -5.51 -19.33 4.09
CA ILE A 146 -4.45 -20.31 4.30
C ILE A 146 -5.10 -21.55 4.92
N LYS A 147 -5.54 -22.48 4.06
CA LYS A 147 -6.35 -23.64 4.46
C LYS A 147 -5.52 -24.78 5.03
N GLU A 148 -4.41 -25.10 4.36
CA GLU A 148 -3.44 -26.10 4.81
C GLU A 148 -2.39 -25.35 5.62
N GLY A 149 -2.12 -25.78 6.86
CA GLY A 149 -1.20 -25.08 7.74
C GLY A 149 0.19 -25.01 7.11
N VAL A 150 0.54 -23.86 6.53
CA VAL A 150 1.82 -23.66 5.86
C VAL A 150 2.89 -23.57 6.94
N SER A 151 3.90 -24.45 6.87
CA SER A 151 4.99 -24.40 7.83
C SER A 151 5.85 -23.17 7.57
N LYS A 152 6.21 -22.45 8.63
CA LYS A 152 7.21 -21.39 8.56
C LYS A 152 8.52 -21.93 7.99
N LYS A 153 8.89 -23.18 8.31
CA LYS A 153 10.11 -23.82 7.78
C LYS A 153 10.09 -23.90 6.26
N ASP A 154 8.96 -24.23 5.66
CA ASP A 154 8.83 -24.33 4.20
C ASP A 154 8.96 -22.94 3.55
N ILE A 155 8.43 -21.90 4.21
CA ILE A 155 8.58 -20.52 3.73
C ILE A 155 10.03 -20.05 3.88
N ASP A 156 10.67 -20.30 5.02
CA ASP A 156 12.07 -19.98 5.28
C ASP A 156 13.00 -20.73 4.31
N GLU A 157 12.67 -21.97 3.91
CA GLU A 157 13.44 -22.71 2.88
C GLU A 157 13.32 -22.08 1.49
N ILE A 158 12.17 -21.50 1.14
CA ILE A 158 11.94 -20.84 -0.15
C ILE A 158 12.54 -19.43 -0.18
N LEU A 159 12.37 -18.66 0.90
CA LEU A 159 12.76 -17.25 0.98
C LEU A 159 14.17 -17.05 1.54
N GLY A 160 14.72 -18.02 2.26
CA GLY A 160 16.05 -17.92 2.86
C GLY A 160 16.18 -16.72 3.81
N GLU A 161 17.24 -15.93 3.65
CA GLU A 161 17.53 -14.76 4.50
C GLU A 161 16.70 -13.51 4.16
N GLU A 162 15.90 -13.57 3.08
CA GLU A 162 15.04 -12.48 2.60
C GLU A 162 13.81 -12.28 3.49
N ALA A 163 13.43 -13.30 4.27
CA ALA A 163 12.33 -13.22 5.22
C ALA A 163 12.77 -13.64 6.63
N ASP A 164 12.37 -12.85 7.64
CA ASP A 164 12.49 -13.23 9.05
C ASP A 164 11.08 -13.27 9.65
N LEU A 165 10.41 -14.39 9.47
CA LEU A 165 9.01 -14.54 9.85
C LEU A 165 8.87 -14.68 11.37
N THR A 166 8.57 -13.62 12.10
CA THR A 166 8.30 -13.75 13.55
C THR A 166 6.89 -14.30 13.80
N GLY A 167 6.73 -15.26 14.72
CA GLY A 167 5.40 -15.81 15.07
C GLY A 167 5.34 -17.34 15.15
N PRO A 168 4.12 -17.93 15.13
CA PRO A 168 3.93 -19.38 15.26
C PRO A 168 4.55 -20.16 14.09
N ALA A 169 4.94 -21.41 14.36
CA ALA A 169 5.64 -22.28 13.40
C ALA A 169 4.77 -22.73 12.20
N THR A 170 3.45 -22.55 12.30
CA THR A 170 2.49 -22.89 11.26
C THR A 170 1.53 -21.72 11.08
N LEU A 171 1.37 -21.28 9.84
CA LEU A 171 0.40 -20.26 9.45
C LEU A 171 -0.87 -20.96 8.98
N GLN A 172 -2.02 -20.62 9.58
CA GLN A 172 -3.33 -21.15 9.20
C GLN A 172 -4.39 -20.08 9.46
N GLY A 173 -5.38 -19.95 8.56
CA GLY A 173 -6.48 -18.99 8.73
C GLY A 173 -6.60 -18.04 7.55
N MET A 174 -6.53 -16.73 7.80
CA MET A 174 -6.70 -15.72 6.77
C MET A 174 -5.55 -14.70 6.81
N MET A 175 -4.89 -14.52 5.68
CA MET A 175 -3.96 -13.41 5.47
C MET A 175 -4.72 -12.25 4.86
N THR A 176 -4.64 -11.09 5.50
CA THR A 176 -5.27 -9.87 5.02
C THR A 176 -4.24 -8.77 4.83
N GLY A 177 -4.55 -7.84 3.95
CA GLY A 177 -3.68 -6.72 3.70
C GLY A 177 -4.26 -5.77 2.67
N PHE A 178 -3.47 -4.76 2.39
CA PHE A 178 -3.72 -3.75 1.38
C PHE A 178 -2.50 -3.66 0.48
N VAL A 179 -2.72 -3.33 -0.78
CA VAL A 179 -1.68 -2.98 -1.74
C VAL A 179 -1.95 -1.54 -2.14
N ASP A 180 -0.97 -0.65 -1.90
CA ASP A 180 -1.16 0.79 -2.08
C ASP A 180 -1.65 1.14 -3.50
N LEU A 181 -1.07 0.49 -4.52
CA LEU A 181 -1.51 0.66 -5.90
C LEU A 181 -1.25 -0.60 -6.72
N VAL A 182 -2.30 -1.07 -7.39
CA VAL A 182 -2.20 -1.99 -8.53
C VAL A 182 -2.58 -1.23 -9.79
N PHE A 183 -1.77 -1.29 -10.84
CA PHE A 183 -2.11 -0.63 -12.11
C PHE A 183 -1.72 -1.45 -13.33
N GLU A 184 -2.40 -1.19 -14.44
CA GLU A 184 -2.11 -1.76 -15.75
C GLU A 184 -1.36 -0.76 -16.62
N HIS A 185 -0.27 -1.18 -17.25
CA HIS A 185 0.40 -0.42 -18.30
C HIS A 185 0.84 -1.37 -19.42
N ASN A 186 0.46 -1.05 -20.67
CA ASN A 186 0.74 -1.87 -21.86
C ASN A 186 0.38 -3.36 -21.70
N GLY A 187 -0.79 -3.65 -21.09
CA GLY A 187 -1.28 -5.02 -20.88
C GLY A 187 -0.53 -5.82 -19.79
N LYS A 188 0.35 -5.17 -19.02
CA LYS A 188 1.02 -5.77 -17.85
C LYS A 188 0.50 -5.14 -16.58
N TYR A 189 0.44 -5.93 -15.50
CA TYR A 189 0.03 -5.46 -14.18
C TYR A 189 1.25 -5.24 -13.30
N TYR A 190 1.22 -4.14 -12.55
CA TYR A 190 2.28 -3.70 -11.66
C TYR A 190 1.71 -3.50 -10.25
N ILE A 191 2.56 -3.77 -9.26
CA ILE A 191 2.31 -3.43 -7.86
C ILE A 191 3.28 -2.31 -7.49
N LEU A 192 2.75 -1.24 -6.90
CA LEU A 192 3.52 -0.14 -6.38
C LEU A 192 3.18 0.04 -4.90
N ASP A 193 4.22 0.26 -4.10
CA ASP A 193 4.13 0.54 -2.67
C ASP A 193 4.83 1.89 -2.40
N TRP A 194 4.10 2.81 -1.78
CA TRP A 194 4.57 4.14 -1.43
C TRP A 194 5.35 4.09 -0.12
N LYS A 195 6.66 4.38 -0.19
CA LYS A 195 7.51 4.51 0.99
C LYS A 195 7.96 5.96 1.19
N SER A 196 7.74 6.47 2.40
CA SER A 196 8.30 7.75 2.88
C SER A 196 9.52 7.52 3.78
N ASN A 197 10.26 6.43 3.56
CA ASN A 197 11.41 6.07 4.38
C ASN A 197 12.58 7.00 4.04
N HIS A 198 13.28 7.48 5.07
CA HIS A 198 14.53 8.20 4.88
C HIS A 198 15.67 7.21 4.61
N LEU A 199 16.21 7.23 3.39
CA LEU A 199 17.27 6.31 2.96
C LEU A 199 18.69 6.80 3.28
N GLY A 200 18.84 7.98 3.88
CA GLY A 200 20.14 8.63 4.09
C GLY A 200 20.34 9.79 3.11
N ASN A 201 21.48 10.48 3.25
CA ASN A 201 21.82 11.66 2.45
C ASN A 201 22.85 11.37 1.34
N THR A 202 23.17 10.09 1.12
CA THR A 202 24.15 9.65 0.13
C THR A 202 23.59 8.43 -0.59
N LEU A 203 23.01 8.64 -1.77
CA LEU A 203 22.61 7.59 -2.71
C LEU A 203 23.64 7.48 -3.83
#